data_AF-A0A9P3NYA5-F1
#
_entry.id   AF-A0A9P3NYA5-F1
#
_cell.length_a   1.000
_cell.length_b   1.000
_cell.length_c   1.000
_cell.angle_alpha   90.00
_cell.angle_beta   90.00
_cell.angle_gamma   90.00
#
_symmetry.space_group_name_H-M   'P 1'
#
loop_
_entity.id
_entity.type
_entity.pdbx_description
1 polymer ?
#
loop_
_entity_poly.entity_id
_entity_poly.type
_entity_poly.pdbx_seq_one_letter_code
_entity_poly.pdbx_strand_id
1 'polypeptide(L)'
;MDARALLDELMGKDRDLPLDQKKRKLRFDDPEVCRYHLVAFCPNDLFPNTRSDLGPCPRVHDDALREEFLGSTKVAQFEAELLAYLERLIADLERKIKRCHERLDKELPAGQGAAVHGERISAIAAEVQALLRQAEQEGEQGLVDRAQATMGKLDA
;
A
#
# COMPACT_ATOMS: atom_id res chain seq x y z
N MET A 1 37.17 -36.69 -1.28
CA MET A 1 36.34 -36.34 -2.45
C MET A 1 35.21 -37.32 -2.49
N ASP A 2 33.99 -36.85 -2.22
CA ASP A 2 32.81 -37.69 -2.10
C ASP A 2 32.46 -38.28 -3.47
N ALA A 3 32.57 -39.60 -3.63
CA ALA A 3 32.42 -40.27 -4.94
C ALA A 3 31.04 -39.98 -5.57
N ARG A 4 30.05 -39.71 -4.73
CA ARG A 4 28.71 -39.27 -5.14
C ARG A 4 28.73 -37.92 -5.84
N ALA A 5 29.41 -36.92 -5.28
CA ALA A 5 29.46 -35.57 -5.85
C ALA A 5 30.13 -35.54 -7.23
N LEU A 6 31.24 -36.28 -7.41
CA LEU A 6 31.93 -36.38 -8.71
C LEU A 6 31.05 -37.05 -9.77
N LEU A 7 30.29 -38.07 -9.35
CA LEU A 7 29.39 -38.76 -10.26
C LEU A 7 28.13 -37.94 -10.58
N ASP A 8 27.65 -37.10 -9.65
CA ASP A 8 26.54 -36.19 -9.86
C ASP A 8 26.90 -35.07 -10.85
N GLU A 9 28.15 -34.60 -10.84
CA GLU A 9 28.68 -33.67 -11.86
C GLU A 9 28.80 -34.33 -13.24
N LEU A 10 29.18 -35.61 -13.29
CA LEU A 10 29.44 -36.31 -14.56
C LEU A 10 28.18 -36.89 -15.21
N MET A 11 27.20 -37.34 -14.42
CA MET A 11 26.01 -38.10 -14.87
C MET A 11 24.68 -37.44 -14.52
N GLY A 12 24.70 -36.31 -13.79
CA GLY A 12 23.52 -35.57 -13.34
C GLY A 12 22.94 -36.11 -12.03
N LYS A 13 22.44 -35.18 -11.19
CA LYS A 13 21.88 -35.45 -9.84
C LYS A 13 20.68 -36.40 -9.84
N ASP A 14 20.02 -36.59 -10.99
CA ASP A 14 18.84 -37.44 -11.14
C ASP A 14 19.16 -38.90 -11.54
N ARG A 15 20.44 -39.30 -11.49
CA ARG A 15 20.88 -40.64 -11.90
C ARG A 15 20.21 -41.77 -11.09
N ASP A 16 20.08 -41.56 -9.78
CA ASP A 16 19.63 -42.60 -8.85
C ASP A 16 18.10 -42.64 -8.68
N LEU A 17 17.35 -41.75 -9.37
CA LEU A 17 15.89 -41.76 -9.32
C LEU A 17 15.28 -42.72 -10.34
N PRO A 18 14.31 -43.57 -9.93
CA PRO A 18 13.57 -44.42 -10.85
C PRO A 18 12.86 -43.59 -11.94
N LEU A 19 12.65 -44.16 -13.13
CA LEU A 19 12.08 -43.46 -14.30
C LEU A 19 10.73 -42.75 -14.02
N ASP A 20 9.97 -43.25 -13.05
CA ASP A 20 8.68 -42.68 -12.58
C ASP A 20 8.86 -41.47 -11.63
N GLN A 21 10.02 -41.35 -10.97
CA GLN A 21 10.40 -40.23 -10.11
C GLN A 21 11.39 -39.27 -10.77
N LYS A 22 11.88 -39.57 -11.98
CA LYS A 22 12.57 -38.58 -12.80
C LYS A 22 11.57 -37.47 -13.05
N LYS A 23 11.71 -36.36 -12.30
CA LYS A 23 10.95 -35.15 -12.55
C LYS A 23 11.03 -34.88 -14.04
N ARG A 24 9.87 -34.82 -14.71
CA ARG A 24 9.81 -34.40 -16.10
C ARG A 24 10.64 -33.12 -16.20
N LYS A 25 11.58 -33.08 -17.14
CA LYS A 25 12.29 -31.84 -17.45
C LYS A 25 11.22 -30.84 -17.88
N LEU A 26 10.86 -29.95 -16.96
CA LEU A 26 9.93 -28.86 -17.22
C LEU A 26 10.51 -28.05 -18.37
N ARG A 27 9.69 -27.76 -19.37
CA ARG A 27 10.04 -26.84 -20.44
C ARG A 27 9.51 -25.47 -20.09
N PHE A 28 10.16 -24.43 -20.61
CA PHE A 28 9.71 -23.04 -20.43
C PHE A 28 8.28 -22.80 -20.98
N ASP A 29 7.80 -23.67 -21.88
CA ASP A 29 6.46 -23.62 -22.47
C ASP A 29 5.36 -24.29 -21.60
N ASP A 30 5.73 -25.00 -20.53
CA ASP A 30 4.75 -25.70 -19.71
C ASP A 30 3.89 -24.72 -18.90
N PRO A 31 2.57 -24.96 -18.76
CA PRO A 31 1.65 -24.05 -18.07
C PRO A 31 1.91 -23.96 -16.56
N GLU A 32 2.67 -24.91 -16.01
CA GLU A 32 3.10 -24.94 -14.61
C GLU A 32 4.18 -23.89 -14.31
N VAL A 33 4.92 -23.43 -15.35
CA VAL A 33 6.01 -22.46 -15.20
C VAL A 33 5.47 -21.04 -15.31
N CYS A 34 5.98 -20.14 -14.46
CA CYS A 34 5.53 -18.76 -14.46
C CYS A 34 6.13 -17.97 -15.61
N ARG A 35 5.31 -17.68 -16.62
CA ARG A 35 5.66 -16.84 -17.77
C ARG A 35 6.24 -15.47 -17.38
N TYR A 36 5.70 -14.86 -16.32
CA TYR A 36 6.13 -13.54 -15.85
C TYR A 36 7.55 -13.58 -15.26
N HIS A 37 7.87 -14.65 -14.52
CA HIS A 37 9.21 -14.86 -13.96
C HIS A 37 10.25 -15.10 -15.06
N LEU A 38 9.89 -15.83 -16.12
CA LEU A 38 10.76 -16.07 -17.27
C LEU A 38 11.13 -14.78 -18.03
N VAL A 39 10.21 -13.83 -18.12
CA VAL A 39 10.48 -12.55 -18.79
C VAL A 39 11.37 -11.66 -17.92
N ALA A 40 10.91 -11.33 -16.71
CA ALA A 40 11.62 -10.40 -15.84
C ALA A 40 11.42 -10.69 -14.35
N PHE A 41 10.17 -10.59 -13.90
CA PHE A 41 9.77 -10.78 -12.50
C PHE A 41 8.31 -11.20 -12.41
N CYS A 42 7.97 -11.96 -11.37
CA CYS A 42 6.58 -12.24 -11.03
C CYS A 42 6.03 -11.16 -10.09
N PRO A 43 4.90 -10.50 -10.40
CA PRO A 43 4.29 -9.52 -9.49
C PRO A 43 3.91 -10.08 -8.12
N ASN A 44 3.60 -11.38 -8.03
CA ASN A 44 3.27 -12.04 -6.77
C ASN A 44 4.47 -12.11 -5.80
N ASP A 45 5.69 -12.26 -6.34
CA ASP A 45 6.92 -12.33 -5.54
C ASP A 45 7.43 -10.95 -5.12
N LEU A 46 6.99 -9.89 -5.80
CA LEU A 46 7.46 -8.53 -5.54
C LEU A 46 6.75 -7.89 -4.34
N PHE A 47 5.53 -8.33 -4.03
CA PHE A 47 4.67 -7.71 -3.02
C PHE A 47 4.30 -8.59 -1.80
N PRO A 48 5.16 -9.51 -1.31
CA PRO A 48 4.83 -10.31 -0.14
C PRO A 48 4.69 -9.40 1.10
N ASN A 49 3.70 -9.69 1.94
CA ASN A 49 3.45 -8.97 3.20
C ASN A 49 3.07 -7.48 3.03
N THR A 50 2.64 -7.06 1.83
CA THR A 50 2.14 -5.69 1.60
C THR A 50 0.61 -5.65 1.65
N ARG A 51 0.04 -4.44 1.75
CA ARG A 51 -1.43 -4.26 1.65
C ARG A 51 -2.02 -4.67 0.29
N SER A 52 -1.17 -4.89 -0.71
CA SER A 52 -1.54 -5.32 -2.07
C SER A 52 -1.05 -6.74 -2.36
N ASP A 53 -0.83 -7.56 -1.34
CA ASP A 53 -0.38 -8.94 -1.50
C ASP A 53 -1.36 -9.73 -2.38
N LEU A 54 -0.83 -10.30 -3.46
CA LEU A 54 -1.55 -11.15 -4.41
C LEU A 54 -1.52 -12.63 -4.00
N GLY A 55 -0.77 -12.95 -2.94
CA GLY A 55 -0.53 -14.30 -2.46
C GLY A 55 0.67 -14.97 -3.15
N PRO A 56 1.07 -16.16 -2.68
CA PRO A 56 2.16 -16.92 -3.28
C PRO A 56 1.84 -17.28 -4.73
N CYS A 57 2.85 -17.21 -5.61
CA CYS A 57 2.65 -17.59 -6.99
C CYS A 57 2.26 -19.08 -7.10
N PRO A 58 1.19 -19.43 -7.84
CA PRO A 58 0.80 -20.83 -8.04
C PRO A 58 1.68 -21.57 -9.06
N ARG A 59 2.63 -20.87 -9.69
CA ARG A 59 3.48 -21.38 -10.77
C ARG A 59 4.94 -21.48 -10.32
N VAL A 60 5.68 -22.38 -10.96
CA VAL A 60 7.08 -22.64 -10.67
C VAL A 60 7.95 -21.50 -11.19
N HIS A 61 8.82 -20.97 -10.32
CA HIS A 61 9.86 -20.00 -10.65
C HIS A 61 11.19 -20.75 -10.68
N ASP A 62 11.68 -21.02 -11.89
CA ASP A 62 12.97 -21.68 -12.10
C ASP A 62 13.86 -20.77 -12.96
N ASP A 63 15.00 -20.36 -12.40
CA ASP A 63 15.94 -19.47 -13.06
C ASP A 63 16.70 -20.18 -14.19
N ALA A 64 16.84 -21.51 -14.14
CA ALA A 64 17.49 -22.26 -15.22
C ALA A 64 16.68 -22.16 -16.53
N LEU A 65 15.35 -22.15 -16.44
CA LEU A 65 14.46 -22.02 -17.59
C LEU A 65 14.46 -20.61 -18.18
N ARG A 66 14.85 -19.60 -17.39
CA ARG A 66 14.93 -18.21 -17.83
C ARG A 66 16.03 -18.01 -18.88
N GLU A 67 17.20 -18.63 -18.66
CA GLU A 67 18.30 -18.56 -19.63
C GLU A 67 17.93 -19.22 -20.96
N GLU A 68 17.28 -20.39 -20.91
CA GLU A 68 16.75 -21.07 -22.10
C GLU A 68 15.69 -20.24 -22.84
N PHE A 69 14.83 -19.55 -22.09
CA PHE A 69 13.76 -18.73 -22.62
C PHE A 69 14.27 -17.47 -23.35
N LEU A 70 15.32 -16.81 -22.84
CA LEU A 70 15.90 -15.61 -23.44
C LEU A 70 16.47 -15.85 -24.85
N GLY A 71 16.89 -17.07 -25.15
CA GLY A 71 17.32 -17.47 -26.48
C GLY A 71 16.17 -17.80 -27.45
N SER A 72 14.93 -17.79 -26.98
CA SER A 72 13.76 -18.20 -27.78
C SER A 72 13.13 -17.03 -28.54
N THR A 73 12.36 -17.34 -29.60
CA THR A 73 11.58 -16.34 -30.36
C THR A 73 10.27 -15.94 -29.68
N LYS A 74 9.92 -16.57 -28.55
CA LYS A 74 8.64 -16.35 -27.85
C LYS A 74 8.69 -15.22 -26.83
N VAL A 75 9.86 -14.61 -26.62
CA VAL A 75 10.07 -13.50 -25.67
C VAL A 75 9.04 -12.40 -25.84
N ALA A 76 8.87 -11.90 -27.07
CA ALA A 76 7.94 -10.81 -27.37
C ALA A 76 6.46 -11.14 -27.03
N GLN A 77 6.04 -12.40 -27.17
CA GLN A 77 4.67 -12.82 -26.85
C GLN A 77 4.42 -12.79 -25.34
N PHE A 78 5.38 -13.31 -24.57
CA PHE A 78 5.27 -13.37 -23.11
C PHE A 78 5.46 -11.98 -22.49
N GLU A 79 6.29 -11.12 -23.09
CA GLU A 79 6.39 -9.70 -22.74
C GLU A 79 5.06 -8.97 -22.92
N ALA A 80 4.38 -9.18 -24.06
CA ALA A 80 3.06 -8.58 -24.30
C ALA A 80 2.01 -9.08 -23.29
N GLU A 81 2.04 -10.38 -22.93
CA GLU A 81 1.17 -10.93 -21.88
C GLU A 81 1.46 -10.29 -20.50
N LEU A 82 2.74 -10.08 -20.17
CA LEU A 82 3.14 -9.42 -18.93
C LEU A 82 2.69 -7.95 -18.91
N LEU A 83 2.88 -7.20 -20.00
CA LEU A 83 2.45 -5.80 -20.10
C LEU A 83 0.94 -5.68 -19.92
N ALA A 84 0.14 -6.50 -20.62
CA ALA A 84 -1.32 -6.49 -20.46
C ALA A 84 -1.75 -6.83 -19.02
N TYR A 85 -1.01 -7.68 -18.31
CA TYR A 85 -1.27 -7.97 -16.90
C TYR A 85 -0.92 -6.77 -16.00
N LEU A 86 0.22 -6.12 -16.22
CA LEU A 86 0.63 -4.93 -15.47
C LEU A 86 -0.33 -3.76 -15.68
N GLU A 87 -0.81 -3.53 -16.90
CA GLU A 87 -1.82 -2.50 -17.19
C GLU A 87 -3.12 -2.73 -16.41
N ARG A 88 -3.57 -3.98 -16.28
CA ARG A 88 -4.74 -4.33 -15.45
C ARG A 88 -4.49 -4.01 -13.98
N LEU A 89 -3.30 -4.35 -13.45
CA LEU A 89 -2.94 -4.03 -12.06
C LEU A 89 -2.89 -2.52 -11.83
N ILE A 90 -2.36 -1.75 -12.78
CA ILE A 90 -2.35 -0.28 -12.69
C ILE A 90 -3.78 0.24 -12.66
N ALA A 91 -4.66 -0.20 -13.56
CA ALA A 91 -6.06 0.20 -13.57
C ALA A 91 -6.79 -0.16 -12.25
N ASP A 92 -6.46 -1.28 -11.62
CA ASP A 92 -7.01 -1.65 -10.31
C ASP A 92 -6.53 -0.70 -9.20
N LEU A 93 -5.26 -0.32 -9.23
CA LEU A 93 -4.67 0.63 -8.29
C LEU A 93 -5.23 2.04 -8.48
N GLU A 94 -5.37 2.51 -9.71
CA GLU A 94 -5.99 3.80 -10.03
C GLU A 94 -7.44 3.86 -9.52
N ARG A 95 -8.21 2.79 -9.70
CA ARG A 95 -9.57 2.69 -9.13
C ARG A 95 -9.58 2.72 -7.61
N LYS A 96 -8.61 2.09 -6.95
CA LYS A 96 -8.45 2.16 -5.48
C LYS A 96 -8.09 3.58 -5.04
N ILE A 97 -7.15 4.24 -5.71
CA ILE A 97 -6.72 5.62 -5.42
C ILE A 97 -7.91 6.56 -5.56
N LYS A 98 -8.66 6.46 -6.66
CA LYS A 98 -9.86 7.29 -6.89
C LYS A 98 -10.88 7.13 -5.76
N ARG A 99 -11.18 5.90 -5.34
CA ARG A 99 -12.08 5.65 -4.19
C ARG A 99 -11.55 6.22 -2.88
N CYS A 100 -10.23 6.16 -2.66
CA CYS A 100 -9.62 6.76 -1.48
C CYS A 100 -9.72 8.30 -1.50
N HIS A 101 -9.47 8.94 -2.65
CA HIS A 101 -9.64 10.38 -2.81
C HIS A 101 -11.10 10.79 -2.61
N GLU A 102 -12.06 10.08 -3.24
CA GLU A 102 -13.49 10.35 -3.04
C GLU A 102 -13.92 10.20 -1.57
N ARG A 103 -13.33 9.25 -0.83
CA ARG A 103 -13.56 9.13 0.62
C ARG A 103 -12.97 10.31 1.38
N LEU A 104 -11.74 10.72 1.06
CA LEU A 104 -11.11 11.89 1.68
C LEU A 104 -11.91 13.16 1.41
N ASP A 105 -12.35 13.40 0.17
CA ASP A 105 -13.16 14.55 -0.21
C ASP A 105 -14.52 14.57 0.49
N LYS A 106 -15.11 13.39 0.74
CA LYS A 106 -16.36 13.22 1.50
C LYS A 106 -16.19 13.27 3.02
N GLU A 107 -14.98 13.11 3.54
CA GLU A 107 -14.65 13.46 4.93
C GLU A 107 -14.21 14.93 5.05
N LEU A 108 -13.82 15.56 3.93
CA LEU A 108 -13.57 16.99 3.79
C LEU A 108 -14.79 17.94 3.62
N PRO A 109 -16.09 17.58 3.77
CA PRO A 109 -17.13 18.55 4.04
C PRO A 109 -17.01 19.12 5.47
N ALA A 110 -15.99 18.71 6.25
CA ALA A 110 -15.57 19.37 7.47
C ALA A 110 -14.95 20.77 7.25
N GLY A 111 -14.77 21.24 6.01
CA GLY A 111 -14.51 22.66 5.74
C GLY A 111 -15.70 23.57 6.07
N GLN A 112 -16.93 23.05 5.96
CA GLN A 112 -18.14 23.76 6.43
C GLN A 112 -18.23 23.72 7.95
N GLY A 113 -17.82 22.62 8.58
CA GLY A 113 -17.61 22.56 10.02
C GLY A 113 -16.60 23.59 10.48
N ALA A 114 -15.41 23.67 9.87
CA ALA A 114 -14.38 24.63 10.23
C ALA A 114 -14.84 26.10 10.05
N ALA A 115 -15.63 26.41 9.02
CA ALA A 115 -16.19 27.75 8.81
C ALA A 115 -17.30 28.09 9.82
N VAL A 116 -18.28 27.19 10.03
CA VAL A 116 -19.39 27.38 10.99
C VAL A 116 -18.89 27.37 12.44
N HIS A 117 -17.93 26.49 12.75
CA HIS A 117 -17.25 26.49 14.04
C HIS A 117 -16.33 27.72 14.16
N GLY A 118 -15.70 28.18 13.09
CA GLY A 118 -14.89 29.41 13.08
C GLY A 118 -15.70 30.66 13.43
N GLU A 119 -16.89 30.82 12.85
CA GLU A 119 -17.81 31.92 13.19
C GLU A 119 -18.30 31.82 14.65
N ARG A 120 -18.66 30.62 15.13
CA ARG A 120 -19.03 30.41 16.53
C ARG A 120 -17.86 30.69 17.50
N ILE A 121 -16.66 30.24 17.17
CA ILE A 121 -15.44 30.50 17.95
C ILE A 121 -15.16 32.00 17.99
N SER A 122 -15.29 32.69 16.85
CA SER A 122 -15.11 34.15 16.76
C SER A 122 -16.15 34.91 17.60
N ALA A 123 -17.42 34.49 17.55
CA ALA A 123 -18.49 35.08 18.35
C ALA A 123 -18.26 34.89 19.86
N ILE A 124 -17.91 33.67 20.29
CA ILE A 124 -17.59 33.38 21.70
C ILE A 124 -16.34 34.17 22.14
N ALA A 125 -15.32 34.29 21.28
CA ALA A 125 -14.13 35.07 21.58
C ALA A 125 -14.45 36.57 21.76
N ALA A 126 -15.36 37.13 20.95
CA ALA A 126 -15.81 38.51 21.10
C ALA A 126 -16.60 38.72 22.41
N GLU A 127 -17.45 37.76 22.79
CA GLU A 127 -18.20 37.80 24.06
C GLU A 127 -17.28 37.72 25.28
N VAL A 128 -16.28 36.83 25.25
CA VAL A 128 -15.23 36.75 26.28
C VAL A 128 -14.47 38.06 26.40
N GLN A 129 -14.07 38.66 25.27
CA GLN A 129 -13.40 39.97 25.29
C GLN A 129 -14.28 41.10 25.87
N ALA A 130 -15.58 41.08 25.60
CA ALA A 130 -16.51 42.08 26.14
C ALA A 130 -16.65 41.93 27.66
N LEU A 131 -16.83 40.69 28.14
CA LEU A 131 -16.93 40.39 29.57
C LEU A 131 -15.63 40.73 30.33
N LEU A 132 -14.46 40.48 29.73
CA LEU A 132 -13.17 40.85 30.31
C LEU A 132 -13.03 42.38 30.45
N ARG A 133 -13.38 43.15 29.41
CA ARG A 133 -13.36 44.62 29.49
C ARG A 133 -14.33 45.16 30.52
N GLN A 134 -15.49 44.53 30.68
CA GLN A 134 -16.45 44.90 31.70
C GLN A 134 -15.92 44.64 33.11
N ALA A 135 -15.28 43.49 33.33
CA ALA A 135 -14.63 43.17 34.61
C ALA A 135 -13.47 44.14 34.92
N GLU A 136 -12.69 44.53 33.93
CA GLU A 136 -11.62 45.54 34.07
C GLU A 136 -12.18 46.91 34.49
N GLN A 137 -13.25 47.40 33.84
CA GLN A 137 -13.89 48.67 34.21
C GLN A 137 -14.53 48.64 35.60
N GLU A 138 -15.20 47.54 35.96
CA GLU A 138 -15.76 47.35 37.30
C GLU A 138 -14.64 47.32 38.37
N GLY A 139 -13.47 46.79 38.01
CA GLY A 139 -12.25 46.82 38.84
C GLY A 139 -11.67 48.22 39.01
N GLU A 140 -11.55 49.00 37.93
CA GLU A 140 -11.05 50.39 37.98
C GLU A 140 -11.97 51.32 38.80
N GLN A 141 -13.28 51.07 38.77
CA GLN A 141 -14.28 51.79 39.57
C GLN A 141 -14.31 51.35 41.05
N GLY A 142 -13.51 50.36 41.43
CA GLY A 142 -13.43 49.85 42.81
C GLY A 142 -14.61 48.95 43.22
N LEU A 143 -15.42 48.48 42.27
CA LEU A 143 -16.55 47.58 42.50
C LEU A 143 -16.07 46.12 42.49
N VAL A 144 -15.21 45.77 43.44
CA VAL A 144 -14.49 44.48 43.51
C VAL A 144 -15.44 43.28 43.52
N ASP A 145 -16.54 43.35 44.28
CA ASP A 145 -17.53 42.26 44.38
C ASP A 145 -18.24 41.99 43.04
N ARG A 146 -18.48 43.03 42.24
CA ARG A 146 -19.12 42.90 40.92
C ARG A 146 -18.14 42.37 39.88
N ALA A 147 -16.92 42.90 39.86
CA ALA A 147 -15.86 42.40 38.99
C ALA A 147 -15.58 40.90 39.23
N GLN A 148 -15.54 40.46 40.50
CA GLN A 148 -15.38 39.03 40.84
C GLN A 148 -16.56 38.17 40.37
N ALA A 149 -17.80 38.68 40.46
CA ALA A 149 -18.98 37.97 39.95
C ALA A 149 -18.99 37.88 38.41
N THR A 150 -18.47 38.91 37.71
CA THR A 150 -18.34 38.93 36.25
C THR A 150 -17.24 37.99 35.77
N MET A 151 -16.10 37.94 36.47
CA MET A 151 -15.02 36.97 36.23
C MET A 151 -15.47 35.52 36.51
N GLY A 152 -16.25 35.28 37.56
CA GLY A 152 -16.78 33.95 37.86
C GLY A 152 -17.73 33.39 36.78
N LYS A 153 -18.29 34.24 35.91
CA LYS A 153 -19.08 33.81 34.74
C LYS A 153 -18.20 33.39 33.55
N LEU A 154 -16.94 33.80 33.51
CA LEU A 154 -15.97 33.41 32.48
C LEU A 154 -15.33 32.05 32.78
N ASP A 155 -15.26 31.66 34.05
CA ASP A 155 -14.62 30.42 34.51
C ASP A 155 -15.59 29.22 34.59
N ALA A 156 -16.89 29.42 34.32
CA ALA A 156 -17.96 28.41 34.39
C ALA A 156 -18.35 27.87 33.01
#